data_AF-A0A6M5J8I4-F1
#
_entry.id   AF-A0A6M5J8I4-F1
#
_cell.length_a   1.000
_cell.length_b   1.000
_cell.length_c   1.000
_cell.angle_alpha   90.00
_cell.angle_beta   90.00
_cell.angle_gamma   90.00
#
_symmetry.space_group_name_H-M   'P 1'
#
loop_
_entity.id
_entity.type
_entity.pdbx_description
1 polymer ?
#
loop_
_entity_poly.entity_id
_entity_poly.type
_entity_poly.pdbx_seq_one_letter_code
_entity_poly.pdbx_strand_id
1 'polypeptide(L)'
;MGRASAEAAQTAEDFSCRFAQKADQFIGQRVGGAQRSAGAAAYSRNGYHFDVDAYGRTKDIQGTISRSAPNARSRTMQRRAGLPDRRPNEDGGHFIAPRFNGPAEAFNHFAQDANFNRGAYRALEDQWDKAAGAGKKVDVRIMVFYEGQSKRPAQIVVSYAINGEVRRRTFPNERQEKLNAKR
;
A
#
# COMPACT_ATOMS: atom_id res chain seq x y z
N MET A 1 -21.76 15.08 -29.13
CA MET A 1 -21.57 14.52 -27.77
C MET A 1 -20.30 13.69 -27.79
N GLY A 2 -19.27 13.99 -26.97
CA GLY A 2 -18.06 13.14 -26.96
C GLY A 2 -16.75 13.75 -26.45
N ARG A 3 -16.70 14.99 -25.93
CA ARG A 3 -15.44 15.60 -25.46
C ARG A 3 -15.24 15.59 -23.93
N ALA A 4 -16.29 15.43 -23.14
CA ALA A 4 -16.19 15.50 -21.67
C ALA A 4 -15.50 14.29 -21.01
N SER A 5 -15.48 13.12 -21.66
CA SER A 5 -14.96 11.89 -21.04
C SER A 5 -13.43 11.75 -21.12
N ALA A 6 -12.78 12.39 -22.09
CA ALA A 6 -11.32 12.32 -22.25
C ALA A 6 -10.59 13.28 -21.29
N GLU A 7 -11.17 14.45 -21.01
CA GLU A 7 -10.58 15.49 -20.16
C GLU A 7 -10.58 15.10 -18.66
N ALA A 8 -11.58 14.33 -18.23
CA ALA A 8 -11.64 13.74 -16.88
C ALA A 8 -10.62 12.61 -16.66
N ALA A 9 -10.27 11.87 -17.72
CA ALA A 9 -9.24 10.83 -17.65
C ALA A 9 -7.82 11.44 -17.60
N GLN A 10 -7.57 12.46 -18.43
CA GLN A 10 -6.28 13.16 -18.49
C GLN A 10 -5.93 13.87 -17.16
N THR A 11 -6.94 14.43 -16.48
CA THR A 11 -6.77 15.12 -15.18
C THR A 11 -6.52 14.16 -14.02
N ALA A 12 -7.08 12.94 -14.05
CA ALA A 12 -6.82 11.91 -13.07
C ALA A 12 -5.40 11.32 -13.22
N GLU A 13 -4.94 11.12 -14.47
CA GLU A 13 -3.57 10.68 -14.77
C GLU A 13 -2.53 11.75 -14.39
N ASP A 14 -2.80 13.03 -14.66
CA ASP A 14 -1.90 14.14 -14.30
C ASP A 14 -1.86 14.36 -12.77
N PHE A 15 -2.96 14.16 -12.05
CA PHE A 15 -2.95 14.19 -10.58
C PHE A 15 -2.20 12.99 -9.98
N SER A 16 -2.38 11.78 -10.51
CA SER A 16 -1.59 10.61 -10.10
C SER A 16 -0.10 10.80 -10.37
N CYS A 17 0.25 11.38 -11.51
CA CYS A 17 1.63 11.68 -11.88
C CYS A 17 2.24 12.77 -10.97
N ARG A 18 1.49 13.83 -10.63
CA ARG A 18 1.93 14.87 -9.68
C ARG A 18 1.95 14.40 -8.23
N PHE A 19 1.04 13.50 -7.83
CA PHE A 19 1.03 12.84 -6.54
C PHE A 19 2.26 11.92 -6.41
N ALA A 20 2.55 11.14 -7.44
CA ALA A 20 3.77 10.34 -7.54
C ALA A 20 5.01 11.23 -7.50
N GLN A 21 5.09 12.30 -8.30
CA GLN A 21 6.21 13.23 -8.31
C GLN A 21 6.40 13.98 -7.00
N LYS A 22 5.34 14.46 -6.34
CA LYS A 22 5.46 15.08 -5.01
C LYS A 22 5.85 14.06 -3.95
N ALA A 23 5.25 12.88 -3.95
CA ALA A 23 5.66 11.78 -3.07
C ALA A 23 7.14 11.43 -3.29
N ASP A 24 7.60 11.40 -4.54
CA ASP A 24 8.99 11.13 -4.93
C ASP A 24 9.94 12.30 -4.56
N GLN A 25 9.50 13.56 -4.67
CA GLN A 25 10.27 14.75 -4.27
C GLN A 25 10.53 14.78 -2.75
N PHE A 26 9.60 14.28 -1.93
CA PHE A 26 9.78 14.13 -0.48
C PHE A 26 10.62 12.92 -0.08
N ILE A 27 11.02 12.04 -1.03
CA ILE A 27 11.80 10.82 -0.73
C ILE A 27 13.30 11.09 -0.56
N GLY A 28 13.82 12.25 -0.98
CA GLY A 28 15.26 12.51 -0.90
C GLY A 28 16.04 11.61 -1.85
N GLN A 29 17.01 12.21 -2.53
CA GLN A 29 17.78 11.58 -3.61
C GLN A 29 18.45 10.27 -3.17
N ARG A 30 18.05 9.17 -3.82
CA ARG A 30 18.90 8.12 -4.44
C ARG A 30 18.08 6.85 -4.66
N VAL A 31 17.41 6.76 -5.81
CA VAL A 31 17.30 5.48 -6.53
C VAL A 31 17.33 5.82 -8.01
N GLY A 32 18.37 5.33 -8.71
CA GLY A 32 18.51 5.48 -10.15
C GLY A 32 17.33 4.85 -10.90
N GLY A 33 17.09 5.34 -12.11
CA GLY A 33 15.94 5.04 -12.94
C GLY A 33 15.54 3.55 -12.96
N ALA A 34 14.25 3.30 -12.81
CA ALA A 34 13.65 1.98 -12.87
C ALA A 34 13.83 1.36 -14.27
N GLN A 35 14.92 0.64 -14.49
CA GLN A 35 14.98 -0.35 -15.56
C GLN A 35 14.07 -1.51 -15.19
N ARG A 36 13.08 -1.81 -16.05
CA ARG A 36 12.24 -3.00 -15.94
C ARG A 36 13.12 -4.24 -16.04
N SER A 37 13.42 -4.88 -14.92
CA SER A 37 14.10 -6.17 -14.86
C SER A 37 13.16 -7.29 -15.33
N ALA A 38 13.68 -8.21 -16.15
CA ALA A 38 12.97 -9.39 -16.58
C ALA A 38 12.48 -10.19 -15.35
N GLY A 39 11.16 -10.41 -15.26
CA GLY A 39 10.51 -11.08 -14.13
C GLY A 39 9.59 -10.20 -13.28
N ALA A 40 9.61 -8.87 -13.46
CA ALA A 40 8.63 -7.97 -12.83
C ALA A 40 7.24 -8.12 -13.48
N ALA A 41 6.20 -8.09 -12.66
CA ALA A 41 4.79 -8.17 -13.09
C ALA A 41 3.99 -6.97 -12.55
N ALA A 42 2.88 -6.64 -13.21
CA ALA A 42 1.96 -5.62 -12.76
C ALA A 42 0.52 -6.14 -12.81
N TYR A 43 -0.25 -5.87 -11.75
CA TYR A 43 -1.65 -6.29 -11.64
C TYR A 43 -2.55 -5.08 -11.40
N SER A 44 -3.66 -5.01 -12.12
CA SER A 44 -4.73 -4.03 -11.87
C SER A 44 -5.99 -4.76 -11.43
N ARG A 45 -6.44 -4.49 -10.20
CA ARG A 45 -7.63 -5.12 -9.58
C ARG A 45 -8.36 -4.12 -8.69
N ASN A 46 -9.67 -4.06 -8.82
CA ASN A 46 -10.55 -3.25 -7.98
C ASN A 46 -10.19 -1.74 -7.91
N GLY A 47 -9.60 -1.19 -8.98
CA GLY A 47 -9.14 0.20 -9.03
C GLY A 47 -7.77 0.45 -8.40
N TYR A 48 -7.05 -0.60 -8.03
CA TYR A 48 -5.69 -0.53 -7.50
C TYR A 48 -4.70 -1.18 -8.46
N HIS A 49 -3.53 -0.56 -8.57
CA HIS A 49 -2.38 -1.04 -9.33
C HIS A 49 -1.33 -1.60 -8.37
N PHE A 50 -0.77 -2.76 -8.69
CA PHE A 50 0.25 -3.43 -7.88
C PHE A 50 1.43 -3.78 -8.78
N ASP A 51 2.59 -3.24 -8.49
CA ASP A 51 3.85 -3.67 -9.08
C ASP A 51 4.50 -4.74 -8.23
N VAL A 52 4.96 -5.78 -8.91
CA VAL A 52 5.59 -6.95 -8.33
C VAL A 52 7.00 -7.09 -8.90
N ASP A 53 7.97 -7.35 -8.03
CA ASP A 53 9.36 -7.55 -8.42
C ASP A 53 9.62 -8.95 -8.98
N ALA A 54 10.86 -9.19 -9.43
CA ALA A 54 11.27 -10.48 -10.01
C ALA A 54 11.21 -11.67 -9.02
N TYR A 55 11.06 -11.41 -7.71
CA TYR A 55 10.89 -12.44 -6.69
C TYR A 55 9.42 -12.73 -6.38
N GLY A 56 8.49 -12.10 -7.10
CA GLY A 56 7.05 -12.24 -6.87
C GLY A 56 6.55 -11.46 -5.65
N ARG A 57 7.29 -10.41 -5.22
CA ARG A 57 6.95 -9.58 -4.06
C ARG A 57 6.37 -8.24 -4.49
N THR A 58 5.28 -7.82 -3.88
CA THR A 58 4.65 -6.53 -4.17
C THR A 58 5.49 -5.37 -3.63
N LYS A 59 5.91 -4.46 -4.50
CA LYS A 59 6.83 -3.36 -4.17
C LYS A 59 6.20 -1.96 -4.22
N ASP A 60 5.16 -1.77 -5.03
CA ASP A 60 4.47 -0.48 -5.19
C ASP A 60 2.99 -0.76 -5.39
N ILE A 61 2.13 -0.11 -4.61
CA ILE A 61 0.68 -0.19 -4.69
C ILE A 61 0.14 1.21 -4.85
N GLN A 62 -0.75 1.44 -5.81
CA GLN A 62 -1.37 2.76 -6.04
C GLN A 62 -2.87 2.62 -6.26
N GLY A 63 -3.64 3.60 -5.81
CA GLY A 63 -5.06 3.69 -6.15
C GLY A 63 -5.82 4.69 -5.28
N THR A 64 -7.13 4.75 -5.48
CA THR A 64 -8.04 5.59 -4.71
C THR A 64 -8.91 4.70 -3.82
N ILE A 65 -9.00 5.05 -2.53
CA ILE A 65 -9.82 4.32 -1.57
C ILE A 65 -11.29 4.36 -1.99
N SER A 66 -11.90 3.19 -2.10
CA SER A 66 -13.32 3.04 -2.43
C SER A 66 -14.07 2.33 -1.30
N ARG A 67 -15.25 2.86 -0.91
CA ARG A 67 -16.17 2.21 0.06
C ARG A 67 -17.18 1.29 -0.62
N SER A 68 -16.86 0.74 -1.80
CA SER A 68 -17.68 -0.30 -2.45
C SER A 68 -17.84 -1.54 -1.56
N ALA A 69 -18.73 -2.46 -1.96
CA ALA A 69 -18.97 -3.71 -1.25
C ALA A 69 -17.65 -4.43 -0.90
N PRO A 70 -17.44 -4.82 0.38
CA PRO A 70 -16.19 -5.43 0.79
C PRO A 70 -15.94 -6.76 0.08
N ASN A 71 -14.68 -6.99 -0.31
CA ASN A 71 -14.30 -8.28 -0.88
C ASN A 71 -14.20 -9.37 0.20
N ALA A 72 -14.38 -10.63 -0.18
CA ALA A 72 -14.25 -11.75 0.73
C ALA A 72 -12.79 -11.92 1.19
N ARG A 73 -12.60 -12.15 2.49
CA ARG A 73 -11.27 -12.41 3.07
C ARG A 73 -10.77 -13.80 2.69
N SER A 74 -9.56 -13.89 2.15
CA SER A 74 -8.91 -15.19 1.88
C SER A 74 -8.05 -15.65 3.05
N ARG A 75 -8.56 -16.60 3.85
CA ARG A 75 -7.79 -17.20 4.97
C ARG A 75 -6.52 -17.90 4.49
N THR A 76 -6.56 -18.50 3.31
CA THR A 76 -5.42 -19.20 2.70
C THR A 76 -4.31 -18.22 2.35
N MET A 77 -4.63 -17.07 1.73
CA MET A 77 -3.61 -16.06 1.40
C MET A 77 -3.00 -15.44 2.65
N GLN A 78 -3.82 -15.15 3.67
CA GLN A 78 -3.32 -14.66 4.96
C GLN A 78 -2.35 -15.66 5.63
N ARG A 79 -2.59 -16.97 5.53
CA ARG A 79 -1.68 -17.98 6.09
C ARG A 79 -0.37 -18.11 5.31
N ARG A 80 -0.40 -17.86 3.99
CA ARG A 80 0.76 -18.03 3.10
C ARG A 80 1.62 -16.77 2.96
N ALA A 81 1.11 -15.61 3.36
CA ALA A 81 1.79 -14.33 3.22
C ALA A 81 3.19 -14.35 3.83
N GLY A 82 4.19 -13.93 3.05
CA GLY A 82 5.59 -13.82 3.44
C GLY A 82 6.33 -15.13 3.73
N LEU A 83 5.74 -16.31 3.54
CA LEU A 83 6.47 -17.58 3.69
C LEU A 83 7.55 -17.73 2.61
N PRO A 84 8.73 -18.28 2.95
CA PRO A 84 9.09 -18.89 4.24
C PRO A 84 9.60 -17.91 5.31
N ASP A 85 9.82 -16.63 4.96
CA ASP A 85 10.53 -15.66 5.81
C ASP A 85 9.66 -14.99 6.90
N ARG A 86 8.36 -15.26 6.91
CA ARG A 86 7.42 -14.75 7.92
C ARG A 86 7.80 -15.25 9.31
N ARG A 87 7.84 -14.33 10.28
CA ARG A 87 8.11 -14.66 11.69
C ARG A 87 6.84 -15.16 12.40
N PRO A 88 6.97 -15.96 13.49
CA PRO A 88 5.82 -16.56 14.17
C PRO A 88 4.77 -15.58 14.71
N ASN A 89 5.17 -14.35 15.07
CA ASN A 89 4.30 -13.34 15.69
C ASN A 89 3.68 -12.36 14.67
N GLU A 90 3.72 -12.71 13.38
CA GLU A 90 3.22 -11.86 12.30
C GLU A 90 1.87 -12.36 11.81
N ASP A 91 1.03 -11.43 11.36
CA ASP A 91 -0.22 -11.69 10.64
C ASP A 91 0.03 -11.71 9.12
N GLY A 92 -0.91 -12.27 8.36
CA GLY A 92 -0.97 -12.06 6.91
C GLY A 92 -1.79 -10.81 6.62
N GLY A 93 -1.15 -9.65 6.72
CA GLY A 93 -1.77 -8.35 6.51
C GLY A 93 -2.21 -8.15 5.06
N HIS A 94 -3.10 -7.18 4.83
CA HIS A 94 -3.44 -6.71 3.49
C HIS A 94 -2.76 -5.35 3.25
N PHE A 95 -2.27 -5.09 2.04
CA PHE A 95 -1.85 -3.72 1.69
C PHE A 95 -3.08 -2.81 1.60
N ILE A 96 -4.12 -3.27 0.90
CA ILE A 96 -5.43 -2.61 0.85
C ILE A 96 -6.46 -3.50 1.54
N ALA A 97 -7.05 -3.02 2.64
CA ALA A 97 -8.03 -3.78 3.38
C ALA A 97 -9.28 -4.15 2.55
N PRO A 98 -9.94 -5.29 2.86
CA PRO A 98 -11.18 -5.71 2.21
C PRO A 98 -12.31 -4.67 2.27
N ARG A 99 -12.37 -3.86 3.35
CA ARG A 99 -13.34 -2.75 3.50
C ARG A 99 -13.21 -1.67 2.41
N PHE A 100 -12.05 -1.60 1.76
CA PHE A 100 -11.75 -0.68 0.68
C PHE A 100 -11.82 -1.35 -0.70
N ASN A 101 -12.58 -2.44 -0.80
CA ASN A 101 -12.60 -3.31 -1.97
C ASN A 101 -11.20 -3.87 -2.32
N GLY A 102 -10.37 -4.12 -1.30
CA GLY A 102 -9.05 -4.73 -1.47
C GLY A 102 -9.13 -6.11 -2.15
N PRO A 103 -8.26 -6.42 -3.13
CA PRO A 103 -8.21 -7.74 -3.76
C PRO A 103 -7.91 -8.86 -2.75
N ALA A 104 -8.45 -10.06 -2.98
CA ALA A 104 -8.27 -11.22 -2.10
C ALA A 104 -7.05 -12.08 -2.49
N GLU A 105 -6.39 -11.72 -3.58
CA GLU A 105 -5.26 -12.40 -4.18
C GLU A 105 -3.94 -12.20 -3.41
N ALA A 106 -2.98 -13.09 -3.67
CA ALA A 106 -1.71 -13.14 -2.95
C ALA A 106 -0.91 -11.83 -2.98
N PHE A 107 -0.92 -11.10 -4.10
CA PHE A 107 -0.16 -9.85 -4.26
C PHE A 107 -0.66 -8.72 -3.35
N ASN A 108 -1.88 -8.82 -2.80
CA ASN A 108 -2.39 -7.86 -1.82
C ASN A 108 -2.07 -8.26 -0.37
N HIS A 109 -1.29 -9.33 -0.15
CA HIS A 109 -0.98 -9.85 1.17
C HIS A 109 0.52 -9.81 1.48
N PHE A 110 0.88 -9.54 2.74
CA PHE A 110 2.27 -9.56 3.19
C PHE A 110 2.38 -10.01 4.65
N ALA A 111 3.57 -10.45 5.05
CA ALA A 111 3.86 -10.73 6.46
C ALA A 111 3.99 -9.42 7.22
N GLN A 112 3.10 -9.20 8.18
CA GLN A 112 2.98 -7.95 8.91
C GLN A 112 3.10 -8.21 10.42
N ASP A 113 3.96 -7.47 11.12
CA ASP A 113 3.99 -7.52 12.59
C ASP A 113 2.58 -7.27 13.15
N ALA A 114 2.14 -8.12 14.09
CA ALA A 114 0.76 -8.09 14.58
C ALA A 114 0.41 -6.80 15.34
N ASN A 115 1.38 -6.19 16.04
CA ASN A 115 1.14 -4.92 16.74
C ASN A 115 1.04 -3.76 15.75
N PHE A 116 1.91 -3.75 14.73
CA PHE A 116 1.84 -2.80 13.64
C PHE A 116 0.49 -2.91 12.88
N ASN A 117 0.10 -4.13 12.52
CA ASN A 117 -1.16 -4.44 11.82
C ASN A 117 -2.38 -3.92 12.61
N ARG A 118 -2.49 -4.32 13.88
CA ARG A 118 -3.69 -4.07 14.69
C ARG A 118 -3.72 -2.67 15.32
N GLY A 119 -2.57 -1.99 15.36
CA GLY A 119 -2.39 -0.65 15.91
C GLY A 119 -2.29 0.41 14.83
N ALA A 120 -1.06 0.78 14.47
CA ALA A 120 -0.78 1.97 13.66
C ALA A 120 -1.33 1.87 12.23
N TYR A 121 -1.28 0.69 11.61
CA TYR A 121 -1.82 0.49 10.27
C TYR A 121 -3.35 0.57 10.27
N ARG A 122 -4.01 -0.12 11.20
CA ARG A 122 -5.46 -0.01 11.40
C ARG A 122 -5.92 1.42 11.65
N ALA A 123 -5.21 2.18 12.48
CA ALA A 123 -5.55 3.58 12.74
C ALA A 123 -5.46 4.46 11.49
N LEU A 124 -4.50 4.17 10.60
CA LEU A 124 -4.38 4.82 9.31
C LEU A 124 -5.56 4.47 8.38
N GLU A 125 -5.94 3.19 8.32
CA GLU A 125 -7.13 2.75 7.57
C GLU A 125 -8.41 3.40 8.10
N ASP A 126 -8.58 3.49 9.42
CA ASP A 126 -9.73 4.16 10.04
C ASP A 126 -9.78 5.66 9.69
N GLN A 127 -8.62 6.32 9.55
CA GLN A 127 -8.56 7.71 9.06
C GLN A 127 -9.06 7.81 7.62
N TRP A 128 -8.64 6.89 6.74
CA TRP A 128 -9.06 6.88 5.35
C TRP A 128 -10.56 6.63 5.19
N ASP A 129 -11.11 5.68 5.94
CA ASP A 129 -12.55 5.40 5.88
C ASP A 129 -13.40 6.58 6.38
N LYS A 130 -12.97 7.25 7.45
CA LYS A 130 -13.66 8.47 7.92
C LYS A 130 -13.63 9.56 6.87
N ALA A 131 -12.49 9.77 6.21
CA ALA A 131 -12.36 10.76 5.16
C ALA A 131 -13.22 10.42 3.93
N ALA A 132 -13.14 9.18 3.44
CA ALA A 132 -13.96 8.70 2.33
C ALA A 132 -15.45 8.72 2.67
N GLY A 133 -15.83 8.42 3.91
CA GLY A 133 -17.20 8.51 4.39
C GLY A 133 -17.74 9.94 4.47
N ALA A 134 -16.86 10.93 4.63
CA ALA A 134 -17.18 12.35 4.52
C ALA A 134 -17.16 12.85 3.06
N GLY A 135 -17.12 11.97 2.06
CA GLY A 135 -17.09 12.32 0.64
C GLY A 135 -15.74 12.87 0.15
N LYS A 136 -14.68 12.78 0.95
CA LYS A 136 -13.34 13.24 0.56
C LYS A 136 -12.67 12.20 -0.33
N LYS A 137 -11.95 12.66 -1.34
CA LYS A 137 -11.10 11.79 -2.16
C LYS A 137 -9.86 11.40 -1.36
N VAL A 138 -9.57 10.10 -1.30
CA VAL A 138 -8.40 9.54 -0.62
C VAL A 138 -7.56 8.74 -1.61
N ASP A 139 -6.45 9.31 -2.05
CA ASP A 139 -5.49 8.66 -2.94
C ASP A 139 -4.34 8.08 -2.12
N VAL A 140 -3.89 6.87 -2.44
CA VAL A 140 -2.86 6.15 -1.68
C VAL A 140 -1.77 5.60 -2.61
N ARG A 141 -0.53 5.65 -2.12
CA ARG A 141 0.61 4.92 -2.65
C ARG A 141 1.38 4.25 -1.51
N ILE A 142 1.59 2.96 -1.62
CA ILE A 142 2.31 2.15 -0.63
C ILE A 142 3.55 1.60 -1.31
N MET A 143 4.72 1.98 -0.82
CA MET A 143 6.00 1.42 -1.26
C MET A 143 6.52 0.45 -0.21
N VAL A 144 7.01 -0.69 -0.68
CA VAL A 144 7.42 -1.82 0.16
C VAL A 144 8.90 -2.08 -0.06
N PHE A 145 9.66 -2.10 1.03
CA PHE A 145 11.10 -2.32 1.02
C PHE A 145 11.41 -3.67 1.63
N TYR A 146 12.18 -4.47 0.90
CA TYR A 146 12.60 -5.81 1.28
C TYR A 146 14.12 -5.86 1.44
N GLU A 147 14.58 -6.74 2.32
CA GLU A 147 16.01 -7.03 2.50
C GLU A 147 16.39 -8.29 1.70
N GLY A 148 17.37 -8.15 0.81
CA GLY A 148 17.83 -9.25 -0.04
C GLY A 148 16.70 -9.93 -0.80
N GLN A 149 16.63 -11.25 -0.69
CA GLN A 149 15.61 -12.10 -1.33
C GLN A 149 14.41 -12.42 -0.43
N SER A 150 14.35 -11.84 0.77
CA SER A 150 13.28 -12.12 1.74
C SER A 150 11.91 -11.76 1.18
N LYS A 151 10.92 -12.61 1.40
CA LYS A 151 9.49 -12.36 1.09
C LYS A 151 8.78 -11.56 2.19
N ARG A 152 9.46 -11.32 3.31
CA ARG A 152 9.00 -10.46 4.40
C ARG A 152 9.48 -9.03 4.15
N PRO A 153 8.59 -8.02 4.09
CA PRO A 153 9.01 -6.63 4.05
C PRO A 153 9.79 -6.25 5.31
N ALA A 154 10.84 -5.46 5.15
CA ALA A 154 11.53 -4.81 6.26
C ALA A 154 10.82 -3.50 6.66
N GLN A 155 10.28 -2.78 5.68
CA GLN A 155 9.66 -1.48 5.89
C GLN A 155 8.57 -1.21 4.85
N ILE A 156 7.56 -0.43 5.25
CA ILE A 156 6.53 0.08 4.37
C ILE A 156 6.46 1.60 4.51
N VAL A 157 6.40 2.29 3.37
CA VAL A 157 6.17 3.73 3.30
C VAL A 157 4.82 3.97 2.65
N VAL A 158 3.93 4.62 3.39
CA VAL A 158 2.58 4.95 2.93
C VAL A 158 2.49 6.45 2.70
N SER A 159 2.29 6.84 1.45
CA SER A 159 1.96 8.20 1.05
C SER A 159 0.48 8.24 0.71
N TYR A 160 -0.26 9.23 1.21
CA TYR A 160 -1.68 9.36 0.93
C TYR A 160 -2.10 10.83 0.86
N ALA A 161 -3.09 11.14 0.04
CA ALA A 161 -3.66 12.47 -0.08
C ALA A 161 -5.14 12.44 0.30
N ILE A 162 -5.57 13.35 1.17
CA ILE A 162 -6.99 13.56 1.47
C ILE A 162 -7.38 14.92 0.91
N ASN A 163 -8.26 14.96 -0.10
CA ASN A 163 -8.60 16.18 -0.85
C ASN A 163 -7.36 16.98 -1.30
N GLY A 164 -6.32 16.29 -1.76
CA GLY A 164 -5.08 16.90 -2.24
C GLY A 164 -4.04 17.24 -1.17
N GLU A 165 -4.38 17.15 0.13
CA GLU A 165 -3.40 17.31 1.21
C GLU A 165 -2.59 16.03 1.39
N VAL A 166 -1.32 16.05 0.96
CA VAL A 166 -0.43 14.89 0.98
C VAL A 166 0.18 14.68 2.36
N ARG A 167 0.18 13.43 2.81
CA ARG A 167 0.79 12.97 4.06
C ARG A 167 1.62 11.73 3.78
N ARG A 168 2.67 11.53 4.56
CA ARG A 168 3.55 10.36 4.47
C ARG A 168 3.76 9.75 5.85
N ARG A 169 3.70 8.44 5.93
CA ARG A 169 4.05 7.66 7.12
C ARG A 169 5.00 6.54 6.74
N THR A 170 6.00 6.32 7.58
CA THR A 170 6.97 5.25 7.43
C THR A 170 6.80 4.29 8.58
N PHE A 171 6.66 3.00 8.25
CA PHE A 171 6.44 1.93 9.22
C PHE A 171 7.55 0.90 9.09
N PRO A 172 8.46 0.79 10.07
CA PRO A 172 9.30 -0.40 10.16
C PRO A 172 8.38 -1.59 10.44
N ASN A 173 8.57 -2.70 9.71
CA ASN A 173 7.79 -3.92 9.94
C ASN A 173 8.38 -4.68 11.12
N GLU A 174 8.41 -4.05 12.28
CA GLU A 174 9.02 -4.59 13.49
C GLU A 174 8.10 -4.30 14.68
N ARG A 175 8.23 -5.11 15.72
CA ARG A 175 7.55 -4.84 16.99
C ARG A 175 8.01 -3.48 17.49
N GLN A 176 7.09 -2.53 17.61
CA GLN A 176 7.37 -1.30 18.35
C GLN A 176 7.41 -1.64 19.84
N GLU A 177 8.61 -1.80 20.38
CA GLU A 177 8.80 -1.81 21.82
C GLU A 177 8.46 -0.40 22.35
N LYS A 178 7.58 -0.32 23.34
CA LYS A 178 7.44 0.92 24.10
C LYS A 178 8.78 1.12 24.80
N LEU A 179 9.56 2.11 24.37
CA LEU A 179 10.68 2.61 25.15
C LEU A 179 10.11 2.98 26.52
N ASN A 180 10.39 2.16 27.52
CA ASN A 180 10.11 2.47 28.91
C ASN A 180 10.89 3.74 29.22
N ALA A 181 10.20 4.89 29.25
CA ALA A 181 10.75 6.10 29.85
C ALA A 181 11.07 5.75 31.31
N LYS A 182 12.36 5.62 31.61
CA LYS A 182 12.86 5.44 32.98
C LYS A 182 12.25 6.55 33.85
N ARG A 183 11.55 6.14 34.90
CA ARG A 183 11.21 6.98 36.05
C ARG A 183 12.46 7.28 36.86
#